data_AF-A0A0C3PWY3-F1
#
_entry.id   AF-A0A0C3PWY3-F1
#
_cell.length_a   1.000
_cell.length_b   1.000
_cell.length_c   1.000
_cell.angle_alpha   90.00
_cell.angle_beta   90.00
_cell.angle_gamma   90.00
#
_symmetry.space_group_name_H-M   'P 1'
#
loop_
_entity.id
_entity.type
_entity.pdbx_description
1 polymer ?
#
loop_
_entity_poly.entity_id
_entity_poly.type
_entity_poly.pdbx_seq_one_letter_code
_entity_poly.pdbx_strand_id
1 'polypeptide(L)'
;LLTSHCLGSGSFATVHLGMDSGHPSYKQIACKIIKRKKHQQMDKMMKEVRILTSLNHATINRVYDVHNDETFLYIFLQLCTGGDLFSYIVNHKDPASRLHEGETKYIMYQLVLGLTYLHDKCISHRGAPENILLYAPGPYPRIQIADFGLARRKSYEETLNVCGTVSYLPPEGILALENKDLGYVGMPADCWSAGVLLYIMLCGHHPFDYG
;
A
#
# COMPACT_ATOMS: atom_id res chain seq x y z
N LEU A 1 -15.79 -13.06 13.06
CA LEU A 1 -17.02 -13.01 12.24
C LEU A 1 -16.80 -12.09 11.04
N LEU A 2 -16.97 -12.58 9.80
CA LEU A 2 -16.87 -11.76 8.59
C LEU A 2 -18.25 -11.28 8.15
N THR A 3 -18.35 -10.02 7.71
CA THR A 3 -19.59 -9.43 7.22
C THR A 3 -19.62 -9.37 5.70
N SER A 4 -20.80 -9.18 5.10
CA SER A 4 -20.95 -8.96 3.66
C SER A 4 -20.52 -7.56 3.20
N HIS A 5 -20.24 -6.64 4.13
CA HIS A 5 -19.86 -5.26 3.81
C HIS A 5 -18.46 -5.21 3.18
N CYS A 6 -18.42 -4.92 1.89
CA CYS A 6 -17.19 -4.76 1.11
C CYS A 6 -16.59 -3.37 1.37
N LEU A 7 -15.32 -3.34 1.78
CA LEU A 7 -14.52 -2.14 1.99
C LEU A 7 -13.69 -1.77 0.75
N GLY A 8 -13.41 -2.74 -0.11
CA GLY A 8 -12.64 -2.53 -1.34
C GLY A 8 -12.52 -3.81 -2.17
N SER A 9 -12.28 -3.65 -3.46
CA SER A 9 -12.10 -4.75 -4.41
C SER A 9 -11.01 -4.43 -5.41
N GLY A 10 -10.07 -5.36 -5.60
CA GLY A 10 -9.07 -5.32 -6.66
C GLY A 10 -9.17 -6.55 -7.55
N SER A 11 -8.31 -6.64 -8.56
CA SER A 11 -8.36 -7.71 -9.57
C SER A 11 -8.18 -9.13 -9.01
N PHE A 12 -7.56 -9.28 -7.83
CA PHE A 12 -7.25 -10.59 -7.23
C PHE A 12 -7.67 -10.73 -5.77
N ALA A 13 -8.25 -9.69 -5.17
CA ALA A 13 -8.61 -9.68 -3.76
C ALA A 13 -9.84 -8.81 -3.50
N THR A 14 -10.64 -9.20 -2.52
CA THR A 14 -11.68 -8.34 -1.93
C THR A 14 -11.37 -8.10 -0.46
N VAL A 15 -11.77 -6.95 0.05
CA VAL A 15 -11.59 -6.58 1.45
C VAL A 15 -12.96 -6.40 2.07
N HIS A 16 -13.23 -7.12 3.16
CA HIS A 16 -14.51 -7.08 3.86
C HIS A 16 -14.33 -6.65 5.31
N LEU A 17 -15.36 -6.00 5.86
CA LEU A 17 -15.42 -5.71 7.30
C LEU A 17 -15.64 -7.01 8.09
N GLY A 18 -14.92 -7.15 9.20
CA GLY A 18 -15.08 -8.24 10.14
C GLY A 18 -15.07 -7.76 11.59
N MET A 19 -15.39 -8.68 12.49
CA MET A 19 -15.34 -8.51 13.95
C MET A 19 -14.47 -9.61 14.53
N ASP A 20 -13.48 -9.22 15.35
CA ASP A 20 -12.71 -10.13 16.17
C ASP A 20 -13.55 -10.58 17.37
N SER A 21 -14.10 -11.79 17.30
CA SER A 21 -14.94 -12.39 18.34
C SER A 21 -14.15 -12.90 19.55
N GLY A 22 -12.81 -12.99 19.45
CA GLY A 22 -11.95 -13.32 20.58
C GLY A 22 -11.62 -12.11 21.46
N HIS A 23 -11.80 -10.89 20.93
CA HIS A 23 -11.61 -9.67 21.69
C HIS A 23 -12.88 -9.31 22.50
N PRO A 24 -12.78 -8.97 23.80
CA PRO A 24 -13.95 -8.68 24.66
C PRO A 24 -14.87 -7.57 24.13
N SER A 25 -14.33 -6.68 23.29
CA SER A 25 -15.04 -5.54 22.72
C SER A 25 -15.51 -5.74 21.29
N TYR A 26 -15.45 -6.96 20.73
CA TYR A 26 -15.78 -7.24 19.32
C TYR A 26 -15.11 -6.26 18.35
N LYS A 27 -13.79 -6.13 18.47
CA LYS A 27 -13.02 -5.13 17.73
C LYS A 27 -13.25 -5.29 16.22
N GLN A 28 -13.59 -4.18 15.55
CA GLN A 28 -13.71 -4.15 14.10
C GLN A 28 -12.34 -4.33 13.42
N ILE A 29 -12.31 -5.15 12.38
CA ILE A 29 -11.12 -5.51 11.60
C ILE A 29 -11.45 -5.51 10.11
N ALA A 30 -10.43 -5.40 9.26
CA ALA A 30 -10.57 -5.64 7.83
C ALA A 30 -10.09 -7.07 7.51
N CYS A 31 -10.67 -7.71 6.52
CA CYS A 31 -10.24 -9.02 6.04
C CYS A 31 -10.00 -8.97 4.53
N LYS A 32 -8.74 -9.05 4.11
CA LYS A 32 -8.36 -9.20 2.70
C LYS A 32 -8.46 -10.69 2.32
N ILE A 33 -9.32 -10.99 1.36
CA ILE A 33 -9.60 -12.33 0.84
C ILE A 33 -8.98 -12.44 -0.55
N ILE A 34 -8.02 -13.35 -0.70
CA ILE A 34 -7.29 -13.55 -1.95
C ILE A 34 -7.65 -14.93 -2.51
N LYS A 35 -8.13 -14.97 -3.75
CA LYS A 35 -8.47 -16.24 -4.41
C LYS A 35 -7.21 -16.97 -4.87
N ARG A 36 -7.11 -18.26 -4.57
CA ARG A 36 -6.03 -19.13 -5.03
C ARG A 36 -6.17 -19.37 -6.54
N LYS A 37 -5.11 -19.11 -7.31
CA LYS A 37 -5.06 -19.55 -8.71
C LYS A 37 -4.76 -21.05 -8.76
N LYS A 38 -5.36 -21.79 -9.69
CA LYS A 38 -5.04 -23.21 -9.93
C LYS A 38 -3.53 -23.34 -10.16
N HIS A 39 -2.89 -24.30 -9.47
CA HIS A 39 -1.44 -24.55 -9.51
C HIS A 39 -0.54 -23.43 -8.96
N GLN A 40 -1.08 -22.42 -8.28
CA GLN A 40 -0.24 -21.41 -7.62
C GLN A 40 0.50 -22.02 -6.43
N GLN A 41 1.83 -21.95 -6.47
CA GLN A 41 2.67 -22.37 -5.35
C GLN A 41 2.33 -21.54 -4.11
N MET A 42 2.09 -22.22 -2.98
CA MET A 42 1.79 -21.56 -1.71
C MET A 42 2.88 -20.60 -1.26
N ASP A 43 4.15 -20.88 -1.56
CA ASP A 43 5.25 -19.97 -1.23
C ASP A 43 5.14 -18.60 -1.93
N LYS A 44 4.63 -18.56 -3.16
CA LYS A 44 4.42 -17.29 -3.87
C LYS A 44 3.27 -16.50 -3.25
N MET A 45 2.20 -17.18 -2.85
CA MET A 45 1.04 -16.54 -2.22
C MET A 45 1.36 -16.07 -0.80
N MET A 46 2.10 -16.87 -0.03
CA MET A 46 2.52 -16.53 1.33
C MET A 46 3.65 -15.50 1.38
N LYS A 47 4.20 -15.07 0.24
CA LYS A 47 5.24 -14.04 0.20
C LYS A 47 4.76 -12.73 0.81
N GLU A 48 3.58 -12.22 0.39
CA GLU A 48 2.98 -11.01 0.94
C GLU A 48 2.78 -11.15 2.45
N VAL A 49 2.17 -12.27 2.86
CA VAL A 49 1.93 -12.59 4.28
C VAL A 49 3.23 -12.57 5.08
N ARG A 50 4.26 -13.30 4.63
CA ARG A 50 5.56 -13.41 5.33
C ARG A 50 6.29 -12.07 5.42
N ILE A 51 6.12 -11.19 4.43
CA ILE A 51 6.66 -9.84 4.52
C ILE A 51 5.85 -9.09 5.57
N LEU A 52 4.54 -8.97 5.39
CA LEU A 52 3.69 -8.11 6.22
C LEU A 52 3.67 -8.53 7.70
N THR A 53 3.66 -9.83 8.00
CA THR A 53 3.72 -10.32 9.39
C THR A 53 5.07 -10.10 10.07
N SER A 54 6.14 -9.85 9.30
CA SER A 54 7.47 -9.49 9.85
C SER A 54 7.62 -8.00 10.17
N LEU A 55 6.58 -7.20 9.89
CA LEU A 55 6.58 -5.76 10.06
C LEU A 55 5.76 -5.36 11.29
N ASN A 56 6.30 -4.42 12.07
CA ASN A 56 5.65 -3.86 13.25
C ASN A 56 6.08 -2.39 13.37
N HIS A 57 5.30 -1.51 12.75
CA HIS A 57 5.55 -0.07 12.75
C HIS A 57 4.21 0.67 12.75
N ALA A 58 4.16 1.86 13.38
CA ALA A 58 2.91 2.60 13.58
C ALA A 58 2.24 3.07 12.26
N THR A 59 3.01 3.16 11.17
CA THR A 59 2.55 3.59 9.84
C THR A 59 2.38 2.42 8.87
N ILE A 60 2.49 1.17 9.32
CA ILE A 60 2.27 -0.03 8.49
C ILE A 60 0.99 -0.72 8.94
N ASN A 61 0.12 -1.04 7.98
CA ASN A 61 -1.15 -1.68 8.25
C ASN A 61 -0.93 -3.06 8.90
N ARG A 62 -1.32 -3.16 10.17
CA ARG A 62 -1.00 -4.32 11.01
C ARG A 62 -1.80 -5.55 10.61
N VAL A 63 -1.13 -6.69 10.55
CA VAL A 63 -1.76 -8.01 10.50
C VAL A 63 -2.07 -8.48 11.92
N TYR A 64 -3.32 -8.89 12.14
CA TYR A 64 -3.74 -9.54 13.37
C TYR A 64 -3.66 -11.06 13.26
N ASP A 65 -4.08 -11.62 12.13
CA ASP A 65 -4.12 -13.06 11.93
C ASP A 65 -4.16 -13.42 10.43
N VAL A 66 -3.84 -14.67 10.09
CA VAL A 66 -3.87 -15.19 8.73
C VAL A 66 -4.39 -16.62 8.71
N HIS A 67 -5.47 -16.84 7.96
CA HIS A 67 -6.04 -18.17 7.72
C HIS A 67 -6.02 -18.51 6.23
N ASN A 68 -6.01 -19.79 5.89
CA ASN A 68 -6.19 -20.23 4.51
C ASN A 68 -6.99 -21.53 4.46
N ASP A 69 -7.69 -21.72 3.35
CA ASP A 69 -8.34 -22.96 2.96
C ASP A 69 -7.92 -23.34 1.53
N GLU A 70 -8.50 -24.40 0.96
CA GLU A 70 -8.17 -24.88 -0.39
C GLU A 70 -8.39 -23.84 -1.50
N THR A 71 -9.25 -22.84 -1.28
CA THR A 71 -9.70 -21.87 -2.28
C THR A 71 -9.23 -20.44 -2.01
N PHE A 72 -9.08 -20.05 -0.74
CA PHE A 72 -8.84 -18.67 -0.35
C PHE A 72 -7.75 -18.53 0.73
N LEU A 73 -7.05 -17.39 0.67
CA LEU A 73 -6.21 -16.87 1.75
C LEU A 73 -6.93 -15.67 2.38
N TYR A 74 -7.03 -15.66 3.70
CA TYR A 74 -7.67 -14.62 4.50
C TYR A 74 -6.62 -13.94 5.36
N ILE A 75 -6.44 -12.63 5.18
CA ILE A 75 -5.51 -11.82 5.96
C ILE A 75 -6.34 -10.84 6.78
N PHE A 76 -6.31 -11.00 8.10
CA PHE A 76 -7.02 -10.14 9.04
C PHE A 76 -6.12 -8.96 9.42
N LEU A 77 -6.61 -7.75 9.18
CA LEU A 77 -5.85 -6.51 9.16
C LEU A 77 -6.49 -5.46 10.08
N GLN A 78 -5.68 -4.47 10.47
CA GLN A 78 -6.19 -3.24 11.08
C GLN A 78 -7.16 -2.53 10.13
N LEU A 79 -8.37 -2.28 10.63
CA LEU A 79 -9.36 -1.50 9.91
C LEU A 79 -8.92 -0.03 9.82
N CYS A 80 -8.94 0.52 8.61
CA CYS A 80 -8.75 1.93 8.31
C CYS A 80 -10.09 2.46 7.79
N THR A 81 -10.68 3.45 8.47
CA THR A 81 -12.03 3.96 8.12
C THR A 81 -12.01 5.29 7.37
N GLY A 82 -10.83 5.89 7.19
CA GLY A 82 -10.70 7.17 6.49
C GLY A 82 -10.60 7.07 4.97
N GLY A 83 -10.71 5.86 4.39
CA GLY A 83 -10.50 5.63 2.96
C GLY A 83 -9.02 5.61 2.58
N ASP A 84 -8.73 5.85 1.30
CA ASP A 84 -7.37 5.96 0.75
C ASP A 84 -6.94 7.42 0.59
N LEU A 85 -5.61 7.64 0.57
CA LEU A 85 -5.02 8.97 0.47
C LEU A 85 -5.30 9.64 -0.88
N PHE A 86 -5.44 8.89 -1.97
CA PHE A 86 -5.73 9.48 -3.28
C PHE A 86 -7.12 10.11 -3.29
N SER A 87 -8.13 9.37 -2.83
CA SER A 87 -9.49 9.86 -2.61
C SER A 87 -9.51 11.06 -1.66
N TYR A 88 -8.66 11.07 -0.63
CA TYR A 88 -8.53 12.20 0.29
C TYR A 88 -8.04 13.48 -0.41
N ILE A 89 -7.04 13.37 -1.28
CA ILE A 89 -6.49 14.50 -2.05
C ILE A 89 -7.54 15.01 -3.05
N VAL A 90 -8.13 14.13 -3.85
CA VAL A 90 -9.08 14.51 -4.91
C VAL A 90 -10.33 15.19 -4.35
N ASN A 91 -10.84 14.69 -3.22
CA ASN A 91 -12.03 15.25 -2.58
C ASN A 91 -11.73 16.40 -1.61
N HIS A 92 -10.50 16.91 -1.60
CA HIS A 92 -10.14 18.03 -0.74
C HIS A 92 -10.89 19.30 -1.17
N LYS A 93 -11.19 20.19 -0.22
CA LYS A 93 -12.03 21.38 -0.45
C LYS A 93 -11.40 22.45 -1.34
N ASP A 94 -10.10 22.37 -1.60
CA ASP A 94 -9.41 23.29 -2.51
C ASP A 94 -9.89 23.02 -3.95
N PRO A 95 -10.27 24.03 -4.73
CA PRO A 95 -10.77 23.84 -6.09
C PRO A 95 -9.77 23.17 -7.05
N ALA A 96 -8.48 23.19 -6.72
CA ALA A 96 -7.43 22.49 -7.47
C ALA A 96 -6.99 21.19 -6.77
N SER A 97 -7.76 20.66 -5.81
CA SER A 97 -7.45 19.43 -5.06
C SER A 97 -6.08 19.44 -4.36
N ARG A 98 -5.62 20.60 -3.89
CA ARG A 98 -4.35 20.74 -3.17
C ARG A 98 -4.54 20.63 -1.66
N LEU A 99 -3.58 19.99 -1.02
CA LEU A 99 -3.44 19.98 0.44
C LEU A 99 -2.59 21.17 0.91
N HIS A 100 -2.86 21.63 2.13
CA HIS A 100 -2.02 22.64 2.75
C HIS A 100 -0.63 22.06 3.07
N GLU A 101 0.43 22.88 2.96
CA GLU A 101 1.81 22.42 3.22
C GLU A 101 1.99 21.75 4.58
N GLY A 102 1.31 22.26 5.62
CA GLY A 102 1.37 21.68 6.97
C GLY A 102 0.83 20.25 7.01
N GLU A 103 -0.26 19.99 6.30
CA GLU A 103 -0.88 18.67 6.20
C GLU A 103 -0.05 17.73 5.32
N THR A 104 0.39 18.22 4.15
CA THR A 104 1.31 17.51 3.26
C THR A 104 2.57 17.08 4.01
N LYS A 105 3.18 17.99 4.79
CA LYS A 105 4.35 17.70 5.61
C LYS A 105 4.07 16.62 6.64
N TYR A 106 2.92 16.65 7.30
CA TYR A 106 2.53 15.65 8.30
C TYR A 106 2.34 14.26 7.69
N ILE A 107 1.72 14.18 6.51
CA ILE A 107 1.54 12.93 5.76
C ILE A 107 2.90 12.40 5.29
N MET A 108 3.72 13.25 4.68
CA MET A 108 5.06 12.86 4.19
C MET A 108 6.00 12.42 5.29
N TYR A 109 5.96 13.06 6.46
CA TYR A 109 6.74 12.64 7.62
C TYR A 109 6.44 11.18 8.00
N GLN A 110 5.15 10.83 8.11
CA GLN A 110 4.73 9.47 8.42
C GLN A 110 5.11 8.47 7.31
N LEU A 111 4.98 8.87 6.04
CA LEU A 111 5.33 8.02 4.90
C LEU A 111 6.82 7.71 4.89
N VAL A 112 7.66 8.73 5.02
CA VAL A 112 9.12 8.58 5.05
C VAL A 112 9.54 7.72 6.25
N LEU A 113 8.96 7.92 7.43
CA LEU A 113 9.21 7.04 8.58
C LEU A 113 8.88 5.56 8.28
N GLY A 114 7.76 5.31 7.61
CA GLY A 114 7.37 3.95 7.21
C GLY A 114 8.33 3.36 6.18
N LEU A 115 8.71 4.12 5.16
CA LEU A 115 9.65 3.68 4.13
C LEU A 115 11.04 3.42 4.71
N THR A 116 11.56 4.30 5.58
CA THR A 116 12.82 4.09 6.29
C THR A 116 12.80 2.77 7.06
N TYR A 117 11.73 2.50 7.82
CA TYR A 117 11.60 1.23 8.54
C TYR A 117 11.61 0.00 7.62
N LEU A 118 10.96 0.07 6.45
CA LEU A 118 11.00 -1.00 5.45
C LEU A 118 12.41 -1.19 4.88
N HIS A 119 13.04 -0.07 4.53
CA HIS A 119 14.35 0.01 3.91
C HIS A 119 15.46 -0.52 4.84
N ASP A 120 15.39 -0.21 6.13
CA ASP A 120 16.28 -0.76 7.17
C ASP A 120 16.14 -2.28 7.32
N LYS A 121 14.99 -2.84 6.94
CA LYS A 121 14.74 -4.29 6.87
C LYS A 121 15.03 -4.90 5.50
N CYS A 122 15.66 -4.14 4.61
CA CYS A 122 15.94 -4.51 3.22
C CYS A 122 14.67 -4.90 2.44
N ILE A 123 13.56 -4.21 2.69
CA ILE A 123 12.27 -4.40 2.02
C ILE A 123 11.90 -3.13 1.27
N SER A 124 11.52 -3.27 -0.01
CA SER A 124 10.91 -2.19 -0.80
C SER A 124 9.43 -2.47 -0.98
N HIS A 125 8.59 -1.44 -0.90
CA HIS A 125 7.12 -1.56 -1.02
C HIS A 125 6.68 -1.71 -2.48
N ARG A 126 7.14 -0.81 -3.36
CA ARG A 126 6.94 -0.82 -4.82
C ARG A 126 5.47 -0.73 -5.27
N GLY A 127 4.57 -0.28 -4.41
CA GLY A 127 3.16 -0.07 -4.70
C GLY A 127 2.81 1.41 -4.93
N ALA A 128 1.59 1.65 -5.41
CA ALA A 128 1.09 2.99 -5.71
C ALA A 128 0.44 3.68 -4.48
N PRO A 129 0.21 5.00 -4.52
CA PRO A 129 -0.40 5.75 -3.41
C PRO A 129 -1.81 5.32 -3.00
N GLU A 130 -2.56 4.65 -3.89
CA GLU A 130 -3.82 3.98 -3.56
C GLU A 130 -3.67 2.94 -2.43
N ASN A 131 -2.45 2.49 -2.16
CA ASN A 131 -2.11 1.59 -1.06
C ASN A 131 -1.77 2.33 0.24
N ILE A 132 -1.92 3.66 0.30
CA ILE A 132 -1.81 4.44 1.53
C ILE A 132 -3.22 4.71 2.05
N LEU A 133 -3.59 4.04 3.14
CA LEU A 133 -4.88 4.17 3.78
C LEU A 133 -4.85 5.22 4.89
N LEU A 134 -6.01 5.80 5.19
CA LEU A 134 -6.19 6.71 6.32
C LEU A 134 -6.83 5.95 7.48
N TYR A 135 -6.16 5.97 8.64
CA TYR A 135 -6.63 5.24 9.82
C TYR A 135 -8.07 5.61 10.20
N ALA A 136 -8.39 6.91 10.16
CA ALA A 136 -9.71 7.47 10.43
C ALA A 136 -9.92 8.74 9.58
N PRO A 137 -11.17 9.13 9.30
CA PRO A 137 -11.46 10.37 8.59
C PRO A 137 -11.13 11.60 9.43
N GLY A 138 -10.80 12.71 8.76
CA GLY A 138 -10.51 14.00 9.38
C GLY A 138 -9.26 14.66 8.81
N PRO A 139 -9.03 15.95 9.15
CA PRO A 139 -7.84 16.67 8.73
C PRO A 139 -6.60 16.13 9.46
N TYR A 140 -5.43 16.27 8.84
CA TYR A 140 -4.16 15.72 9.34
C TYR A 140 -4.27 14.22 9.64
N PRO A 141 -4.66 13.40 8.66
CA PRO A 141 -4.93 11.99 8.89
C PRO A 141 -3.66 11.23 9.26
N ARG A 142 -3.82 10.23 10.13
CA ARG A 142 -2.78 9.22 10.32
C ARG A 142 -2.82 8.23 9.17
N ILE A 143 -1.70 8.00 8.51
CA ILE A 143 -1.63 7.09 7.38
C ILE A 143 -1.25 5.66 7.81
N GLN A 144 -1.61 4.69 6.98
CA GLN A 144 -1.23 3.30 7.07
C GLN A 144 -0.81 2.82 5.68
N ILE A 145 0.47 2.50 5.51
CA ILE A 145 0.99 1.83 4.31
C ILE A 145 0.42 0.42 4.30
N ALA A 146 -0.39 0.12 3.30
CA ALA A 146 -1.07 -1.14 3.09
C ALA A 146 -0.59 -1.80 1.80
N ASP A 147 -1.19 -2.96 1.48
CA ASP A 147 -0.91 -3.80 0.31
C ASP A 147 0.57 -4.07 0.01
N PHE A 148 1.06 -5.19 0.50
CA PHE A 148 2.44 -5.64 0.30
C PHE A 148 2.55 -6.69 -0.81
N GLY A 149 1.53 -6.81 -1.68
CA GLY A 149 1.52 -7.79 -2.77
C GLY A 149 2.68 -7.60 -3.75
N LEU A 150 3.12 -6.34 -3.96
CA LEU A 150 4.27 -5.99 -4.79
C LEU A 150 5.58 -5.87 -3.99
N ALA A 151 5.55 -5.98 -2.67
CA ALA A 151 6.74 -5.80 -1.85
C ALA A 151 7.82 -6.88 -2.15
N ARG A 152 9.08 -6.51 -1.93
CA ARG A 152 10.23 -7.39 -2.21
C ARG A 152 11.30 -7.21 -1.14
N ARG A 153 11.86 -8.32 -0.67
CA ARG A 153 13.10 -8.36 0.13
C ARG A 153 14.30 -8.11 -0.77
N LYS A 154 15.46 -7.82 -0.17
CA LYS A 154 16.69 -7.48 -0.91
C LYS A 154 16.45 -6.25 -1.78
N SER A 155 15.88 -5.22 -1.16
CA SER A 155 15.45 -3.98 -1.80
C SER A 155 16.56 -3.20 -2.50
N TYR A 156 17.82 -3.49 -2.16
CA TYR A 156 19.04 -2.97 -2.77
C TYR A 156 19.48 -3.74 -4.03
N GLU A 157 18.95 -4.94 -4.27
CA GLU A 157 19.25 -5.71 -5.48
C GLU A 157 18.36 -5.24 -6.63
N GLU A 158 18.95 -5.16 -7.83
CA GLU A 158 18.19 -4.92 -9.04
C GLU A 158 17.12 -6.02 -9.26
N THR A 159 16.03 -5.64 -9.92
CA THR A 159 14.98 -6.56 -10.36
C THR A 159 14.54 -6.23 -11.77
N LEU A 160 14.53 -7.27 -12.61
CA LEU A 160 13.92 -7.23 -13.95
C LEU A 160 12.39 -7.34 -13.90
N ASN A 161 11.83 -7.69 -12.74
CA ASN A 161 10.38 -7.71 -12.53
C ASN A 161 9.89 -6.30 -12.18
N VAL A 162 9.58 -5.53 -13.23
CA VAL A 162 8.94 -4.21 -13.14
C VAL A 162 7.47 -4.36 -12.76
N CYS A 163 7.06 -3.61 -11.75
CA CYS A 163 5.70 -3.62 -11.23
C CYS A 163 5.36 -2.28 -10.59
N GLY A 164 4.07 -2.03 -10.41
CA GLY A 164 3.54 -0.78 -9.86
C GLY A 164 2.72 -0.03 -10.91
N THR A 165 2.18 1.11 -10.53
CA THR A 165 1.40 1.98 -11.43
C THR A 165 2.36 2.85 -12.23
N VAL A 166 2.25 2.80 -13.56
CA VAL A 166 3.21 3.41 -14.51
C VAL A 166 3.50 4.87 -14.19
N SER A 167 2.49 5.66 -13.85
CA SER A 167 2.65 7.07 -13.52
C SER A 167 3.56 7.34 -12.31
N TYR A 168 3.71 6.37 -11.41
CA TYR A 168 4.56 6.47 -10.21
C TYR A 168 5.92 5.78 -10.35
N LEU A 169 6.21 5.17 -11.50
CA LEU A 169 7.50 4.53 -11.73
C LEU A 169 8.61 5.57 -11.92
N PRO A 170 9.82 5.29 -11.42
CA PRO A 170 10.99 6.10 -11.74
C PRO A 170 11.41 5.89 -13.20
N PRO A 171 12.22 6.80 -13.79
CA PRO A 171 12.62 6.72 -15.19
C PRO A 171 13.30 5.40 -15.56
N GLU A 172 14.17 4.86 -14.70
CA GLU A 172 14.79 3.55 -14.88
C GLU A 172 13.77 2.40 -14.88
N GLY A 173 12.68 2.54 -14.12
CA GLY A 173 11.56 1.60 -14.10
C GLY A 173 10.76 1.64 -15.40
N ILE A 174 10.54 2.83 -15.97
CA ILE A 174 9.90 3.01 -17.28
C ILE A 174 10.77 2.39 -18.38
N LEU A 175 12.08 2.65 -18.38
CA LEU A 175 13.01 2.05 -19.35
C LEU A 175 13.02 0.51 -19.26
N ALA A 176 12.91 -0.04 -18.05
CA ALA A 176 12.82 -1.48 -17.83
C ALA A 176 11.48 -2.10 -18.28
N LEU A 177 10.41 -1.31 -18.49
CA LEU A 177 9.20 -1.82 -19.16
C LEU A 177 9.44 -2.06 -20.66
N GLU A 178 10.27 -1.23 -21.28
CA GLU A 178 10.57 -1.28 -22.71
C GLU A 178 11.70 -2.27 -23.02
N ASN A 179 12.60 -2.50 -22.08
CA ASN A 179 13.73 -3.42 -22.22
C ASN A 179 13.81 -4.43 -21.06
N LYS A 180 13.60 -5.71 -21.38
CA LYS A 180 13.58 -6.81 -20.40
C LYS A 180 14.93 -7.14 -19.77
N ASP A 181 16.02 -6.65 -20.35
CA ASP A 181 17.38 -6.81 -19.82
C ASP A 181 17.75 -5.69 -18.84
N LEU A 182 16.89 -4.66 -18.71
CA LEU A 182 17.04 -3.61 -17.71
C LEU A 182 16.19 -3.91 -16.48
N GLY A 183 16.69 -3.49 -15.34
CA GLY A 183 15.97 -3.54 -14.08
C GLY A 183 16.00 -2.21 -13.35
N TYR A 184 15.41 -2.22 -12.16
CA TYR A 184 15.43 -1.09 -11.26
C TYR A 184 15.64 -1.58 -9.82
N VAL A 185 16.06 -0.66 -8.94
CA VAL A 185 16.28 -0.96 -7.52
C VAL A 185 15.06 -0.46 -6.73
N GLY A 186 14.58 -1.29 -5.79
CA GLY A 186 13.29 -1.03 -5.12
C GLY A 186 13.31 0.17 -4.17
N MET A 187 14.40 0.37 -3.42
CA MET A 187 14.50 1.49 -2.46
C MET A 187 14.43 2.88 -3.13
N PRO A 188 15.26 3.20 -4.15
CA PRO A 188 15.15 4.50 -4.82
C PRO A 188 13.81 4.68 -5.54
N ALA A 189 13.19 3.60 -6.03
CA ALA A 189 11.85 3.67 -6.61
C ALA A 189 10.78 4.07 -5.59
N ASP A 190 10.81 3.52 -4.37
CA ASP A 190 9.90 3.95 -3.29
C ASP A 190 10.08 5.46 -2.99
N CYS A 191 11.32 5.96 -2.99
CA CYS A 191 11.61 7.38 -2.80
C CYS A 191 11.07 8.24 -3.94
N TRP A 192 11.21 7.80 -5.20
CA TRP A 192 10.66 8.48 -6.36
C TRP A 192 9.14 8.56 -6.27
N SER A 193 8.46 7.43 -6.01
CA SER A 193 7.00 7.40 -5.87
C SER A 193 6.52 8.30 -4.73
N ALA A 194 7.26 8.39 -3.61
CA ALA A 194 6.98 9.33 -2.53
C ALA A 194 7.14 10.80 -2.97
N GLY A 195 8.12 11.10 -3.81
CA GLY A 195 8.30 12.43 -4.41
C GLY A 195 7.16 12.83 -5.36
N VAL A 196 6.70 11.89 -6.19
CA VAL A 196 5.51 12.08 -7.04
C VAL A 196 4.28 12.39 -6.19
N LEU A 197 4.09 11.63 -5.10
CA LEU A 197 2.97 11.85 -4.18
C LEU A 197 3.05 13.22 -3.47
N LEU A 198 4.24 13.65 -3.04
CA LEU A 198 4.46 14.99 -2.52
C LEU A 198 4.04 16.07 -3.52
N TYR A 199 4.44 15.92 -4.79
CA TYR A 199 4.05 16.84 -5.85
C TYR A 199 2.53 16.89 -6.02
N ILE A 200 1.88 15.73 -6.11
CA ILE A 200 0.41 15.64 -6.27
C ILE A 200 -0.30 16.32 -5.11
N MET A 201 0.14 16.11 -3.86
CA MET A 201 -0.48 16.75 -2.70
C MET A 201 -0.37 18.29 -2.74
N LEU A 202 0.73 18.85 -3.26
CA LEU A 202 0.95 20.30 -3.31
C LEU A 202 0.35 20.97 -4.55
N CYS A 203 0.36 20.28 -5.69
CA CYS A 203 0.00 20.84 -6.99
C CYS A 203 -1.40 20.40 -7.47
N GLY A 204 -1.93 19.30 -6.93
CA GLY A 204 -3.26 18.78 -7.28
C GLY A 204 -3.33 18.02 -8.60
N HIS A 205 -2.20 17.85 -9.28
CA HIS A 205 -2.08 17.10 -10.54
C HIS A 205 -0.77 16.31 -10.57
N HIS A 206 -0.66 15.38 -11.51
CA HIS A 206 0.53 14.57 -11.66
C HIS A 206 1.71 15.41 -12.23
N PRO A 207 2.97 15.20 -11.78
CA PRO A 207 4.12 15.96 -12.27
C PRO A 207 4.46 15.69 -13.74
N PHE A 208 4.00 14.56 -14.29
CA PHE A 208 4.29 14.13 -15.66
C PHE A 208 3.06 14.11 -16.57
N ASP A 209 1.92 14.66 -16.11
CA ASP A 209 0.81 14.91 -17.02
C ASP A 209 1.18 16.08 -17.92
N TYR A 210 1.23 15.82 -19.23
CA TYR A 210 1.40 16.88 -20.23
C TYR A 210 0.06 17.59 -20.40
N GLY A 211 0.04 18.90 -20.13
CA GLY A 211 -1.02 19.79 -20.61
C GLY A 211 -0.91 20.04 -22.11
#